data_AF-A0A8S3GT91-F1
#
_entry.id   AF-A0A8S3GT91-F1
#
_cell.length_a   1.000
_cell.length_b   1.000
_cell.length_c   1.000
_cell.angle_alpha   90.00
_cell.angle_beta   90.00
_cell.angle_gamma   90.00
#
_symmetry.space_group_name_H-M   'P 1'
#
loop_
_entity.id
_entity.type
_entity.pdbx_description
1 polymer ?
#
loop_
_entity_poly.entity_id
_entity_poly.type
_entity_poly.pdbx_seq_one_letter_code
_entity_poly.pdbx_strand_id
1 'polypeptide(L)'
;IDSMASGRKTIKLSSLPAQWEWEGDKGVWQQFPMDIQEKISHAFDADNKEIIVNQTEEINILIKFREMVQVNQKTKFMRRIRLCMELKDKNGFFVYEYENENKKWLVYNAEIMIKIANAIENDQTILTVNYQNQSYDIDLDELIETNSTTKTTRKMHCVKSMAKLPLTVSTISNKRPLEKDENQADDNKKKRAITKSTKSAPIEKSAMRTVTTVVGKVPVDSECVSMAGKVHVYCENSDVFDCMLNQTNVGNNNNKFYLIQLLEENNAKKYYVWLRW
;
A
#
# COMPACT_ATOMS: atom_id res chain seq x y z
N ILE A 1 39.57 -26.59 -25.32
CA ILE A 1 38.52 -25.64 -25.75
C ILE A 1 37.66 -25.42 -24.52
N ASP A 2 38.08 -24.47 -23.68
CA ASP A 2 37.41 -24.17 -22.42
C ASP A 2 36.06 -23.51 -22.70
N SER A 3 34.99 -24.19 -22.28
CA SER A 3 33.65 -23.65 -22.23
C SER A 3 33.56 -22.70 -21.03
N MET A 4 33.79 -21.40 -21.27
CA MET A 4 33.40 -20.35 -20.34
C MET A 4 31.88 -20.33 -20.21
N ALA A 5 31.37 -21.05 -19.22
CA ALA A 5 30.06 -20.82 -18.66
C ALA A 5 30.08 -19.44 -17.99
N SER A 6 29.76 -18.40 -18.76
CA SER A 6 29.46 -17.07 -18.24
C SER A 6 28.16 -17.17 -17.44
N GLY A 7 28.28 -17.60 -16.19
CA GLY A 7 27.21 -17.50 -15.22
C GLY A 7 26.94 -16.01 -14.99
N ARG A 8 25.94 -15.46 -15.68
CA ARG A 8 25.41 -14.14 -15.32
C ARG A 8 25.00 -14.20 -13.85
N LYS A 9 25.79 -13.57 -12.98
CA LYS A 9 25.39 -13.30 -11.60
C LYS A 9 24.09 -12.51 -11.67
N THR A 10 22.98 -13.15 -11.29
CA THR A 10 21.73 -12.43 -11.08
C THR A 10 21.98 -11.41 -9.98
N ILE A 11 21.79 -10.12 -10.29
CA ILE A 11 21.94 -9.03 -9.32
C ILE A 11 20.86 -9.21 -8.27
N LYS A 12 21.28 -9.24 -7.00
CA LYS A 12 20.37 -9.36 -5.86
C LYS A 12 19.81 -8.00 -5.48
N LEU A 13 18.49 -7.89 -5.34
CA LEU A 13 17.81 -6.69 -4.90
C LEU A 13 18.32 -6.22 -3.53
N SER A 14 18.65 -7.13 -2.62
CA SER A 14 19.18 -6.78 -1.29
C SER A 14 20.54 -6.07 -1.33
N SER A 15 21.25 -6.14 -2.47
CA SER A 15 22.52 -5.44 -2.69
C SER A 15 22.35 -4.11 -3.45
N LEU A 16 21.14 -3.77 -3.86
CA LEU A 16 20.83 -2.54 -4.58
C LEU A 16 20.24 -1.48 -3.63
N PRO A 17 20.50 -0.19 -3.88
CA PRO A 17 19.85 0.90 -3.16
C PRO A 17 18.37 0.96 -3.56
N ALA A 18 17.54 0.22 -2.84
CA ALA A 18 16.12 0.06 -3.12
C ALA A 18 15.26 0.37 -1.90
N GLN A 19 14.05 0.87 -2.14
CA GLN A 19 13.09 1.28 -1.14
C GLN A 19 11.73 0.63 -1.40
N TRP A 20 11.26 -0.19 -0.46
CA TRP A 20 9.89 -0.71 -0.50
C TRP A 20 8.91 0.27 0.16
N GLU A 21 7.77 0.46 -0.50
CA GLU A 21 6.71 1.36 -0.05
C GLU A 21 5.35 0.70 -0.11
N TRP A 22 4.41 1.23 0.66
CA TRP A 22 3.01 0.82 0.64
C TRP A 22 2.08 2.03 0.60
N GLU A 23 0.91 1.84 -0.01
CA GLU A 23 -0.08 2.90 -0.16
C GLU A 23 -0.93 3.05 1.11
N GLY A 24 -0.68 4.13 1.83
CA GLY A 24 -1.44 4.59 2.97
C GLY A 24 -2.79 5.21 2.62
N ASP A 25 -3.38 5.89 3.59
CA ASP A 25 -4.66 6.55 3.38
C ASP A 25 -4.55 7.69 2.36
N LYS A 26 -5.65 7.95 1.63
CA LYS A 26 -5.73 9.01 0.61
C LYS A 26 -4.69 8.88 -0.52
N GLY A 27 -4.18 7.66 -0.77
CA GLY A 27 -3.17 7.40 -1.81
C GLY A 27 -1.77 7.86 -1.44
N VAL A 28 -1.51 8.16 -0.16
CA VAL A 28 -0.19 8.61 0.30
C VAL A 28 0.73 7.40 0.47
N TRP A 29 1.80 7.34 -0.33
CA TRP A 29 2.82 6.31 -0.19
C TRP A 29 3.66 6.50 1.08
N GLN A 30 3.89 5.39 1.79
CA GLN A 30 4.70 5.32 3.01
C GLN A 30 5.82 4.31 2.85
N GLN A 31 6.98 4.62 3.40
CA GLN A 31 8.13 3.72 3.40
C GLN A 31 7.88 2.56 4.38
N PHE A 32 8.32 1.34 4.06
CA PHE A 32 8.41 0.32 5.10
C PHE A 32 9.56 0.64 6.08
N PRO A 33 9.46 0.31 7.38
CA PRO A 33 10.61 0.31 8.28
C PRO A 33 11.78 -0.51 7.73
N MET A 34 13.02 -0.09 8.03
CA MET A 34 14.24 -0.67 7.43
C MET A 34 14.35 -2.19 7.66
N ASP A 35 14.05 -2.67 8.86
CA ASP A 35 14.08 -4.10 9.19
C ASP A 35 13.06 -4.91 8.37
N ILE A 36 11.92 -4.31 8.04
CA ILE A 36 10.90 -4.91 7.19
C ILE A 36 11.35 -4.87 5.73
N GLN A 37 11.94 -3.76 5.28
CA GLN A 37 12.49 -3.66 3.92
C GLN A 37 13.53 -4.75 3.65
N GLU A 38 14.46 -4.99 4.57
CA GLU A 38 15.46 -6.06 4.45
C GLU A 38 14.82 -7.45 4.33
N LYS A 39 13.82 -7.75 5.17
CA LYS A 39 13.08 -9.03 5.10
C LYS A 39 12.38 -9.20 3.76
N ILE A 40 11.73 -8.14 3.27
CA ILE A 40 11.04 -8.14 1.98
C ILE A 40 12.04 -8.38 0.85
N SER A 41 13.14 -7.63 0.80
CA SER A 41 14.17 -7.78 -0.25
C SER A 41 14.83 -9.17 -0.23
N HIS A 42 15.17 -9.71 0.94
CA HIS A 42 15.72 -11.06 1.05
C HIS A 42 14.74 -12.14 0.59
N ALA A 43 13.45 -12.00 0.93
CA ALA A 43 12.42 -12.93 0.46
C ALA A 43 12.23 -12.84 -1.06
N PHE A 44 12.27 -11.63 -1.63
CA PHE A 44 12.21 -11.42 -3.07
C PHE A 44 13.40 -12.06 -3.78
N ASP A 45 14.62 -11.88 -3.27
CA ASP A 45 15.84 -12.50 -3.82
C ASP A 45 15.85 -14.03 -3.73
N ALA A 46 15.10 -14.59 -2.77
CA ALA A 46 14.90 -16.01 -2.63
C ALA A 46 13.80 -16.57 -3.55
N ASP A 47 13.21 -15.75 -4.43
CA ASP A 47 12.09 -16.08 -5.31
C ASP A 47 10.84 -16.57 -4.54
N ASN A 48 10.67 -16.09 -3.30
CA ASN A 48 9.45 -16.35 -2.55
C ASN A 48 8.29 -15.60 -3.23
N LYS A 49 7.14 -16.27 -3.37
CA LYS A 49 5.91 -15.64 -3.88
C LYS A 49 5.27 -14.69 -2.88
N GLU A 50 5.45 -14.98 -1.60
CA GLU A 50 4.92 -14.20 -0.49
C GLU A 50 5.77 -14.37 0.78
N ILE A 51 5.66 -13.39 1.69
CA ILE A 51 6.30 -13.43 3.03
C ILE A 51 5.38 -12.76 4.05
N ILE A 52 5.35 -13.28 5.29
CA ILE A 52 4.72 -12.59 6.41
C ILE A 52 5.80 -11.78 7.16
N VAL A 53 5.53 -10.49 7.36
CA VAL A 53 6.35 -9.57 8.16
C VAL A 53 5.53 -9.01 9.31
N ASN A 54 6.16 -8.85 10.47
CA ASN A 54 5.53 -8.24 11.64
C ASN A 54 5.77 -6.73 11.59
N GLN A 55 4.71 -5.93 11.46
CA GLN A 55 4.79 -4.47 11.58
C GLN A 55 4.84 -4.02 13.05
N THR A 56 4.12 -4.74 13.90
CA THR A 56 4.13 -4.62 15.37
C THR A 56 3.94 -6.01 15.98
N GLU A 57 3.99 -6.15 17.31
CA GLU A 57 3.71 -7.42 18.00
C GLU A 57 2.33 -8.01 17.65
N GLU A 58 1.35 -7.16 17.33
CA GLU A 58 -0.03 -7.56 17.04
C GLU A 58 -0.39 -7.51 15.54
N ILE A 59 0.41 -6.82 14.72
CA ILE A 59 0.10 -6.56 13.31
C ILE A 59 1.05 -7.36 12.43
N ASN A 60 0.51 -8.44 11.87
CA ASN A 60 1.17 -9.25 10.85
C ASN A 60 0.67 -8.86 9.46
N ILE A 61 1.59 -8.71 8.52
CA ILE A 61 1.32 -8.31 7.15
C ILE A 61 1.87 -9.38 6.22
N LEU A 62 1.03 -9.89 5.33
CA LEU A 62 1.46 -10.75 4.24
C LEU A 62 1.77 -9.89 3.02
N ILE A 63 3.01 -9.95 2.57
CA ILE A 63 3.48 -9.35 1.32
C ILE A 63 3.31 -10.37 0.22
N LYS A 64 2.62 -10.00 -0.86
CA LYS A 64 2.44 -10.81 -2.06
C LYS A 64 3.14 -10.12 -3.23
N PHE A 65 4.23 -10.72 -3.70
CA PHE A 65 5.12 -10.08 -4.67
C PHE A 65 4.56 -10.03 -6.08
N ARG A 66 3.81 -11.07 -6.49
CA ARG A 66 3.23 -11.12 -7.83
C ARG A 66 2.13 -10.08 -8.01
N GLU A 67 1.26 -9.97 -7.03
CA GLU A 67 0.14 -9.04 -6.98
C GLU A 67 0.58 -7.62 -6.59
N MET A 68 1.80 -7.46 -6.07
CA MET A 68 2.33 -6.20 -5.54
C MET A 68 1.37 -5.58 -4.51
N VAL A 69 0.92 -6.40 -3.56
CA VAL A 69 0.06 -5.96 -2.44
C VAL A 69 0.58 -6.46 -1.10
N GLN A 70 0.25 -5.70 -0.06
CA GLN A 70 0.30 -6.16 1.32
C GLN A 70 -1.11 -6.46 1.82
N VAL A 71 -1.24 -7.44 2.70
CA VAL A 71 -2.50 -7.88 3.29
C VAL A 71 -2.34 -7.93 4.81
N ASN A 72 -3.11 -7.12 5.53
CA ASN A 72 -3.16 -7.22 6.99
C ASN A 72 -3.80 -8.57 7.37
N GLN A 73 -3.08 -9.41 8.12
CA GLN A 73 -3.54 -10.76 8.41
C GLN A 73 -4.76 -10.82 9.34
N LYS A 74 -4.99 -9.78 10.14
CA LYS A 74 -6.13 -9.68 11.06
C LYS A 74 -7.36 -9.12 10.35
N THR A 75 -7.23 -7.97 9.69
CA THR A 75 -8.37 -7.28 9.05
C THR A 75 -8.64 -7.74 7.62
N LYS A 76 -7.69 -8.46 7.01
CA LYS A 76 -7.67 -8.83 5.58
C LYS A 76 -7.66 -7.64 4.63
N PHE A 77 -7.50 -6.42 5.16
CA PHE A 77 -7.39 -5.21 4.35
C PHE A 77 -6.13 -5.25 3.49
N MET A 78 -6.29 -4.90 2.21
CA MET A 78 -5.24 -4.95 1.20
C MET A 78 -4.79 -3.54 0.83
N ARG A 79 -3.48 -3.35 0.66
CA ARG A 79 -2.90 -2.09 0.18
C ARG A 79 -1.83 -2.40 -0.87
N ARG A 80 -1.69 -1.53 -1.85
CA ARG A 80 -0.65 -1.68 -2.87
C ARG A 80 0.74 -1.51 -2.25
N ILE A 81 1.72 -2.22 -2.80
CA ILE A 81 3.13 -1.98 -2.53
C ILE A 81 3.85 -1.64 -3.82
N ARG A 82 5.00 -0.97 -3.71
CA ARG A 82 5.88 -0.70 -4.85
C ARG A 82 7.35 -0.75 -4.44
N LEU A 83 8.19 -0.96 -5.44
CA LEU A 83 9.63 -0.86 -5.32
C LEU A 83 10.09 0.44 -5.97
N CYS A 84 10.83 1.26 -5.24
CA CYS A 84 11.52 2.43 -5.75
C CYS A 84 13.03 2.17 -5.71
N MET A 85 13.76 2.66 -6.71
CA MET A 85 15.20 2.42 -6.87
C MET A 85 15.93 3.76 -6.88
N GLU A 86 17.11 3.82 -6.28
CA GLU A 86 18.06 4.89 -6.61
C GLU A 86 18.61 4.61 -8.01
N LEU A 87 18.55 5.61 -8.87
CA LEU A 87 18.93 5.47 -10.29
C LEU A 87 20.19 6.28 -10.53
N LYS A 88 21.04 5.80 -11.45
CA LYS A 88 22.26 6.51 -11.88
C LYS A 88 21.95 7.98 -12.17
N ASP A 89 22.83 8.86 -11.69
CA ASP A 89 22.76 10.32 -11.83
C ASP A 89 21.49 10.99 -11.26
N LYS A 90 20.68 10.28 -10.45
CA LYS A 90 19.51 10.83 -9.78
C LYS A 90 19.63 10.73 -8.27
N ASN A 91 19.33 11.82 -7.57
CA ASN A 91 19.29 11.84 -6.11
C ASN A 91 17.91 11.42 -5.57
N GLY A 92 17.89 10.36 -4.76
CA GLY A 92 16.72 9.80 -4.09
C GLY A 92 16.14 8.59 -4.84
N PHE A 93 15.00 8.10 -4.35
CA PHE A 93 14.34 6.91 -4.91
C PHE A 93 13.32 7.29 -5.98
N PHE A 94 13.27 6.51 -7.06
CA PHE A 94 12.38 6.72 -8.18
C PHE A 94 11.64 5.43 -8.55
N VAL A 95 10.47 5.61 -9.16
CA VAL A 95 9.65 4.51 -9.68
C VAL A 95 9.21 4.84 -11.09
N TYR A 96 9.16 3.83 -11.95
CA TYR A 96 8.55 3.96 -13.26
C TYR A 96 7.09 3.52 -13.21
N GLU A 97 6.25 4.29 -13.86
CA GLU A 97 4.82 4.03 -14.03
C GLU A 97 4.48 4.01 -15.52
N TYR A 98 3.43 3.29 -15.90
CA TYR A 98 2.89 3.27 -17.26
C TYR A 98 1.41 3.62 -17.28
N GLU A 99 0.99 4.31 -18.33
CA GLU A 99 -0.41 4.67 -18.54
C GLU A 99 -1.17 3.46 -19.11
N ASN A 100 -2.16 2.96 -18.37
CA ASN A 100 -3.04 1.90 -18.84
C ASN A 100 -4.12 2.45 -19.81
N GLU A 101 -4.92 1.54 -20.38
CA GLU A 101 -5.99 1.87 -21.32
C GLU A 101 -7.01 2.87 -20.77
N ASN A 102 -7.21 2.89 -19.45
CA ASN A 102 -8.12 3.77 -18.74
C ASN A 102 -7.49 5.11 -18.35
N LYS A 103 -6.33 5.48 -18.92
CA LYS A 103 -5.58 6.71 -18.60
C LYS A 103 -5.18 6.81 -17.12
N LYS A 104 -5.00 5.67 -16.46
CA LYS A 104 -4.48 5.59 -15.09
C LYS A 104 -3.04 5.11 -15.11
N TRP A 105 -2.22 5.75 -14.30
CA TRP A 105 -0.83 5.36 -14.08
C TRP A 105 -0.77 4.14 -13.15
N LEU A 106 -0.09 3.10 -13.63
CA LEU A 106 0.19 1.88 -12.88
C LEU A 106 1.69 1.74 -12.71
N VAL A 107 2.10 1.29 -11.53
CA VAL A 107 3.51 1.09 -11.19
C VAL A 107 4.01 -0.22 -11.82
N TYR A 108 5.23 -0.22 -12.36
CA TYR A 108 5.89 -1.46 -12.76
C TYR A 108 6.17 -2.35 -11.55
N ASN A 109 6.10 -3.67 -11.73
CA ASN A 109 6.44 -4.60 -10.66
C ASN A 109 7.93 -4.55 -10.31
N ALA A 110 8.31 -5.15 -9.18
CA ALA A 110 9.68 -5.13 -8.68
C ALA A 110 10.70 -5.70 -9.68
N GLU A 111 10.36 -6.78 -10.38
CA GLU A 111 11.26 -7.41 -11.35
C GLU A 111 11.60 -6.47 -12.52
N ILE A 112 10.60 -5.80 -13.09
CA ILE A 112 10.82 -4.84 -14.18
C ILE A 112 11.59 -3.61 -13.66
N MET A 113 11.29 -3.12 -12.46
CA MET A 113 12.01 -2.01 -11.85
C MET A 113 13.52 -2.29 -11.70
N ILE A 114 13.90 -3.51 -11.31
CA ILE A 114 15.30 -3.94 -11.22
C ILE A 114 15.94 -3.95 -12.61
N LYS A 115 15.24 -4.47 -13.62
CA LYS A 115 15.75 -4.51 -15.01
C LYS A 115 15.96 -3.09 -15.57
N ILE A 116 15.03 -2.18 -15.32
CA ILE A 116 15.15 -0.77 -15.70
C ILE A 116 16.36 -0.13 -15.00
N ALA A 117 16.50 -0.32 -13.68
CA ALA A 117 17.63 0.24 -12.94
C ALA A 117 18.98 -0.29 -13.47
N ASN A 118 19.07 -1.60 -13.75
CA ASN A 118 20.27 -2.18 -14.34
C ASN A 118 20.54 -1.66 -15.76
N ALA A 119 19.50 -1.49 -16.59
CA ALA A 119 19.66 -0.91 -17.93
C ALA A 119 20.24 0.50 -17.86
N ILE A 120 19.68 1.34 -16.97
CA ILE A 120 20.17 2.72 -16.72
C ILE A 120 21.63 2.70 -16.25
N GLU A 121 21.99 1.80 -15.33
CA GLU A 121 23.37 1.70 -14.83
C GLU A 121 24.38 1.43 -15.95
N ASN A 122 23.97 0.60 -16.92
CA ASN A 122 24.77 0.20 -18.07
C ASN A 122 24.58 1.10 -19.30
N ASP A 123 24.00 2.30 -19.13
CA ASP A 123 23.74 3.26 -20.21
C ASP A 123 22.92 2.67 -21.39
N GLN A 124 22.07 1.68 -21.08
CA GLN A 124 21.14 1.09 -22.03
C GLN A 124 19.84 1.88 -22.04
N THR A 125 19.42 2.31 -23.23
CA THR A 125 18.21 3.12 -23.42
C THR A 125 17.00 2.27 -23.79
N ILE A 126 17.22 1.07 -24.34
CA ILE A 126 16.15 0.14 -24.72
C ILE A 126 16.37 -1.20 -24.04
N LEU A 127 15.30 -1.76 -23.45
CA LEU A 127 15.30 -3.11 -22.90
C LEU A 127 14.01 -3.86 -23.22
N THR A 128 14.12 -5.17 -23.47
CA THR A 128 12.95 -6.05 -23.62
C THR A 128 12.68 -6.78 -22.31
N VAL A 129 11.44 -6.67 -21.82
CA VAL A 129 10.97 -7.35 -20.60
C VAL A 129 9.80 -8.28 -20.91
N ASN A 130 9.74 -9.40 -20.19
CA ASN A 130 8.62 -10.33 -20.27
C ASN A 130 7.78 -10.22 -19.00
N TYR A 131 6.46 -10.07 -19.16
CA TYR A 131 5.51 -10.02 -18.06
C TYR A 131 4.18 -10.66 -18.46
N GLN A 132 3.67 -11.57 -17.63
CA GLN A 132 2.41 -12.30 -17.86
C GLN A 132 2.30 -12.91 -19.28
N ASN A 133 3.37 -13.57 -19.75
CA ASN A 133 3.49 -14.17 -21.08
C ASN A 133 3.41 -13.19 -22.26
N GLN A 134 3.66 -11.91 -22.00
CA GLN A 134 3.78 -10.89 -23.04
C GLN A 134 5.17 -10.27 -22.99
N SER A 135 5.71 -9.92 -24.15
CA SER A 135 6.98 -9.23 -24.30
C SER A 135 6.73 -7.75 -24.57
N TYR A 136 7.52 -6.90 -23.93
CA TYR A 136 7.45 -5.46 -24.02
C TYR A 136 8.83 -4.88 -24.25
N ASP A 137 8.96 -4.01 -25.24
CA ASP A 137 10.14 -3.22 -25.50
C ASP A 137 9.97 -1.87 -24.81
N ILE A 138 10.77 -1.62 -23.80
CA ILE A 138 10.80 -0.37 -23.03
C ILE A 138 11.89 0.53 -23.62
N ASP A 139 11.49 1.72 -24.05
CA ASP A 139 12.37 2.81 -24.44
C ASP A 139 12.41 3.84 -23.29
N LEU A 140 13.57 3.97 -22.65
CA LEU A 140 13.81 4.82 -21.49
C LEU A 140 14.08 6.28 -21.87
N ASP A 141 14.48 6.55 -23.10
CA ASP A 141 14.70 7.91 -23.59
C ASP A 141 13.37 8.53 -24.03
N GLU A 142 12.60 7.78 -24.83
CA GLU A 142 11.27 8.20 -25.29
C GLU A 142 10.20 8.04 -24.20
N LEU A 143 10.51 7.31 -23.12
CA LEU A 143 9.59 6.96 -22.05
C LEU A 143 8.31 6.32 -22.59
N ILE A 144 8.49 5.29 -23.42
CA ILE A 144 7.41 4.53 -24.05
C ILE A 144 7.67 3.04 -23.89
N GLU A 145 6.62 2.30 -23.57
CA GLU A 145 6.62 0.84 -23.63
C GLU A 145 5.82 0.38 -24.85
N THR A 146 6.37 -0.54 -25.64
CA THR A 146 5.72 -1.12 -26.80
C THR A 146 5.53 -2.62 -26.59
N ASN A 147 4.31 -3.13 -26.70
CA ASN A 147 4.11 -4.58 -26.73
C ASN A 147 4.73 -5.15 -28.01
N SER A 148 5.68 -6.07 -27.88
CA SER A 148 6.47 -6.57 -29.00
C SER A 148 5.61 -7.32 -30.04
N THR A 149 4.48 -7.90 -29.63
CA THR A 149 3.56 -8.66 -30.49
C THR A 149 2.50 -7.77 -31.13
N THR A 150 1.74 -7.02 -30.33
CA THR A 150 0.61 -6.22 -30.82
C THR A 150 1.03 -4.85 -31.36
N LYS A 151 2.27 -4.43 -31.09
CA LYS A 151 2.82 -3.09 -31.41
C LYS A 151 2.06 -1.94 -30.76
N THR A 152 1.19 -2.21 -29.80
CA THR A 152 0.50 -1.18 -29.01
C THR A 152 1.49 -0.53 -28.06
N THR A 153 1.43 0.80 -27.96
CA THR A 153 2.34 1.58 -27.12
C THR A 153 1.63 2.18 -25.91
N ARG A 154 2.38 2.34 -24.82
CA ARG A 154 1.95 3.00 -23.58
C ARG A 154 2.98 4.05 -23.18
N LYS A 155 2.52 5.19 -22.67
CA LYS A 155 3.41 6.20 -22.09
C LYS A 155 3.95 5.70 -20.76
N MET A 156 5.20 6.05 -20.48
CA MET A 156 5.86 5.80 -19.20
C MET A 156 6.26 7.11 -18.56
N HIS A 157 6.26 7.20 -17.23
CA HIS A 157 6.81 8.32 -16.49
C HIS A 157 7.71 7.81 -15.36
N CYS A 158 8.76 8.58 -15.06
CA CYS A 158 9.65 8.34 -13.92
C CYS A 158 9.28 9.32 -12.80
N VAL A 159 8.83 8.81 -11.66
CA VAL A 159 8.32 9.60 -10.54
C VAL A 159 9.30 9.50 -9.36
N LYS A 160 9.72 10.64 -8.82
CA LYS A 160 10.49 10.68 -7.57
C LYS A 160 9.60 10.31 -6.39
N SER A 161 10.05 9.39 -5.56
CA SER A 161 9.35 9.05 -4.32
C SER A 161 9.45 10.19 -3.31
N MET A 162 8.30 10.46 -2.69
CA MET A 162 8.16 11.36 -1.55
C MET A 162 7.71 10.63 -0.28
N ALA A 163 7.77 9.30 -0.28
CA ALA A 163 7.32 8.49 0.83
C ALA A 163 8.16 8.75 2.08
N LYS A 164 7.49 8.80 3.22
CA LYS A 164 8.10 8.98 4.54
C LYS A 164 7.89 7.73 5.37
N LEU A 165 8.72 7.52 6.37
CA LEU A 165 8.46 6.52 7.41
C LEU A 165 7.09 6.81 8.06
N PRO A 166 6.29 5.78 8.37
CA PRO A 166 5.08 5.93 9.14
C PRO A 166 5.46 6.58 10.46
N LEU A 167 4.72 7.61 10.86
CA LEU A 167 4.83 8.11 12.23
C LEU A 167 4.37 6.98 13.14
N THR A 168 5.32 6.24 13.71
CA THR A 168 5.01 5.27 14.74
C THR A 168 4.33 6.03 15.86
N VAL A 169 3.19 5.52 16.34
CA VAL A 169 2.63 5.92 17.65
C VAL A 169 3.59 5.35 18.70
N SER A 170 4.77 5.94 18.76
CA SER A 170 5.67 5.81 19.89
C SER A 170 5.02 6.57 21.04
N THR A 171 4.84 5.83 22.12
CA THR A 171 4.60 6.27 23.49
C THR A 171 4.76 7.78 23.68
N ILE A 172 3.69 8.43 24.14
CA ILE A 172 3.70 9.80 24.67
C ILE A 172 4.95 9.98 25.53
N SER A 173 5.95 10.60 24.93
CA SER A 173 7.09 11.16 25.62
C SER A 173 7.20 12.57 25.07
N ASN A 174 6.61 13.49 25.83
CA ASN A 174 6.73 14.92 25.62
C ASN A 174 8.21 15.30 25.51
N LYS A 175 8.70 15.52 24.29
CA LYS A 175 9.81 16.45 24.03
C LYS A 175 9.54 17.16 22.72
N ARG A 176 8.90 18.31 22.85
CA ARG A 176 8.84 19.37 21.84
C ARG A 176 10.24 20.00 21.74
N PRO A 177 10.90 20.04 20.57
CA PRO A 177 11.97 21.01 20.34
C PRO A 177 11.31 22.35 19.99
N LEU A 178 11.50 23.33 20.86
CA LEU A 178 11.21 24.74 20.57
C LEU A 178 12.48 25.34 19.97
N GLU A 179 12.39 25.85 18.75
CA GLU A 179 13.21 26.96 18.30
C GLU A 179 12.29 27.98 17.61
N LYS A 180 12.22 29.18 18.18
CA LYS A 180 12.54 30.42 17.47
C LYS A 180 12.69 31.59 18.46
N ASP A 181 13.74 32.34 18.17
CA ASP A 181 14.32 33.57 18.71
C ASP A 181 13.43 34.59 19.44
N GLU A 182 14.08 35.21 20.44
CA GLU A 182 14.18 36.65 20.82
C GLU A 182 13.00 37.60 20.51
N ASN A 183 12.54 38.53 21.36
CA ASN A 183 13.23 39.35 22.35
C ASN A 183 12.19 40.14 23.22
N GLN A 184 12.65 40.60 24.40
CA GLN A 184 12.18 41.73 25.24
C GLN A 184 11.04 41.57 26.30
N ALA A 185 11.51 41.56 27.57
CA ALA A 185 11.08 42.28 28.79
C ALA A 185 9.62 42.78 28.94
N ASP A 186 8.95 42.44 30.05
CA ASP A 186 8.97 43.24 31.30
C ASP A 186 8.22 42.53 32.46
N ASP A 187 8.56 42.96 33.67
CA ASP A 187 8.24 42.48 35.01
C ASP A 187 6.73 42.47 35.39
N ASN A 188 6.25 41.41 36.06
CA ASN A 188 5.65 41.55 37.41
C ASN A 188 5.09 40.26 38.04
N LYS A 189 5.45 40.10 39.32
CA LYS A 189 4.92 39.21 40.37
C LYS A 189 3.39 39.08 40.41
N LYS A 190 2.90 37.85 40.65
CA LYS A 190 2.12 37.54 41.88
C LYS A 190 1.94 36.04 42.16
N LYS A 191 2.23 35.70 43.42
CA LYS A 191 2.07 34.42 44.11
C LYS A 191 0.58 34.03 44.24
N ARG A 192 0.27 32.73 44.15
CA ARG A 192 -0.50 32.02 45.20
C ARG A 192 -0.45 30.49 45.03
N ALA A 193 -0.17 29.83 46.14
CA ALA A 193 -0.13 28.39 46.30
C ALA A 193 -1.46 27.85 46.90
N ILE A 194 -1.57 26.51 46.99
CA ILE A 194 -2.38 25.71 47.95
C ILE A 194 -3.87 25.58 47.56
N THR A 195 -4.55 24.42 47.48
CA THR A 195 -4.28 23.02 47.90
C THR A 195 -5.28 22.02 47.29
N LYS A 196 -4.83 20.77 47.20
CA LYS A 196 -5.51 19.45 47.36
C LYS A 196 -7.01 19.41 47.70
N SER A 197 -7.73 18.53 47.01
CA SER A 197 -8.63 17.55 47.64
C SER A 197 -8.84 16.30 46.78
N THR A 198 -8.73 15.16 47.45
CA THR A 198 -8.72 13.75 47.04
C THR A 198 -10.12 13.17 46.88
N LYS A 199 -10.27 12.10 46.05
CA LYS A 199 -11.20 10.93 46.10
C LYS A 199 -11.76 10.60 44.70
N SER A 200 -12.07 9.37 44.28
CA SER A 200 -11.52 8.01 44.41
C SER A 200 -12.48 7.09 43.64
N ALA A 201 -11.96 6.34 42.65
CA ALA A 201 -12.43 5.05 42.09
C ALA A 201 -13.82 4.98 41.37
N PRO A 202 -14.13 3.90 40.59
CA PRO A 202 -13.32 2.76 40.14
C PRO A 202 -13.34 2.44 38.63
N ILE A 203 -12.43 1.54 38.28
CA ILE A 203 -12.24 0.79 37.03
C ILE A 203 -13.39 -0.20 36.83
N GLU A 204 -13.96 -0.27 35.62
CA GLU A 204 -14.74 -1.43 35.17
C GLU A 204 -14.06 -2.16 34.01
N LYS A 205 -13.61 -3.38 34.32
CA LYS A 205 -13.36 -4.45 33.36
C LYS A 205 -14.71 -4.98 32.89
N SER A 206 -14.90 -5.11 31.59
CA SER A 206 -15.94 -5.97 31.02
C SER A 206 -15.30 -6.86 29.96
N ALA A 207 -15.41 -8.16 30.20
CA ALA A 207 -14.82 -9.24 29.43
C ALA A 207 -15.79 -9.73 28.34
N MET A 208 -15.24 -9.88 27.13
CA MET A 208 -15.38 -10.99 26.17
C MET A 208 -16.76 -11.58 25.75
N ARG A 209 -16.83 -11.83 24.43
CA ARG A 209 -17.66 -12.77 23.62
C ARG A 209 -18.96 -12.15 23.08
N THR A 210 -19.32 -12.30 21.80
CA THR A 210 -19.45 -13.56 21.05
C THR A 210 -19.38 -13.34 19.52
N VAL A 211 -18.69 -14.24 18.83
CA VAL A 211 -18.74 -14.52 17.39
C VAL A 211 -20.02 -15.30 17.07
N THR A 212 -20.85 -14.84 16.13
CA THR A 212 -21.69 -15.64 15.21
C THR A 212 -22.37 -14.64 14.26
N THR A 213 -22.44 -14.77 12.94
CA THR A 213 -22.52 -15.95 12.08
C THR A 213 -21.94 -15.56 10.72
N VAL A 214 -20.88 -16.22 10.28
CA VAL A 214 -20.34 -16.04 8.92
C VAL A 214 -21.22 -16.86 7.98
N VAL A 215 -22.15 -16.18 7.33
CA VAL A 215 -22.67 -16.61 6.03
C VAL A 215 -22.26 -15.47 5.10
N GLY A 216 -21.56 -15.80 4.00
CA GLY A 216 -20.94 -14.82 3.11
C GLY A 216 -19.43 -14.62 3.35
N LYS A 217 -18.63 -14.65 2.27
CA LYS A 217 -17.17 -14.47 2.31
C LYS A 217 -16.76 -13.03 2.68
N VAL A 218 -17.71 -12.10 2.68
CA VAL A 218 -17.54 -10.65 2.92
C VAL A 218 -18.63 -10.18 3.89
N PRO A 219 -18.30 -9.34 4.89
CA PRO A 219 -19.29 -8.82 5.82
C PRO A 219 -20.22 -7.79 5.16
N VAL A 220 -21.46 -7.74 5.64
CA VAL A 220 -22.40 -6.66 5.31
C VAL A 220 -21.82 -5.33 5.80
N ASP A 221 -21.96 -4.29 5.00
CA ASP A 221 -21.48 -2.95 5.32
C ASP A 221 -22.02 -2.43 6.66
N SER A 222 -21.14 -1.78 7.44
CA SER A 222 -21.43 -1.35 8.81
C SER A 222 -22.51 -0.27 8.92
N GLU A 223 -22.77 0.49 7.85
CA GLU A 223 -23.82 1.50 7.83
C GLU A 223 -25.20 0.90 7.51
N CYS A 224 -25.27 -0.38 7.11
CA CYS A 224 -26.51 -1.12 6.89
C CYS A 224 -27.14 -1.59 8.22
N VAL A 225 -27.37 -0.65 9.15
CA VAL A 225 -27.83 -0.95 10.52
C VAL A 225 -29.25 -1.53 10.57
N SER A 226 -30.09 -1.24 9.58
CA SER A 226 -31.49 -1.70 9.54
C SER A 226 -31.63 -3.20 9.25
N MET A 227 -30.62 -3.79 8.59
CA MET A 227 -30.60 -5.20 8.19
C MET A 227 -29.49 -6.02 8.90
N ALA A 228 -28.76 -5.39 9.83
CA ALA A 228 -27.67 -6.01 10.57
C ALA A 228 -28.12 -7.34 11.22
N GLY A 229 -27.37 -8.42 10.96
CA GLY A 229 -27.64 -9.76 11.49
C GLY A 229 -28.79 -10.53 10.82
N LYS A 230 -29.57 -9.90 9.93
CA LYS A 230 -30.68 -10.55 9.21
C LYS A 230 -30.31 -11.00 7.81
N VAL A 231 -29.30 -10.38 7.23
CA VAL A 231 -28.87 -10.58 5.84
C VAL A 231 -27.36 -10.87 5.78
N HIS A 232 -26.91 -11.43 4.66
CA HIS A 232 -25.51 -11.61 4.31
C HIS A 232 -25.22 -11.15 2.88
N VAL A 233 -23.95 -10.90 2.53
CA VAL A 233 -23.57 -10.60 1.15
C VAL A 233 -23.75 -11.84 0.28
N TYR A 234 -24.55 -11.70 -0.76
CA TYR A 234 -24.85 -12.76 -1.71
C TYR A 234 -23.58 -13.27 -2.38
N CYS A 235 -23.48 -14.59 -2.44
CA CYS A 235 -22.38 -15.28 -3.08
C CYS A 235 -22.96 -16.32 -4.05
N GLU A 236 -22.58 -16.25 -5.31
CA GLU A 236 -22.88 -17.30 -6.29
C GLU A 236 -21.59 -18.03 -6.62
N ASN A 237 -21.53 -19.33 -6.30
CA ASN A 237 -20.32 -20.15 -6.45
C ASN A 237 -19.10 -19.55 -5.73
N SER A 238 -18.16 -18.99 -6.50
CA SER A 238 -16.94 -18.34 -6.01
C SER A 238 -17.05 -16.83 -5.95
N ASP A 239 -18.03 -16.24 -6.63
CA ASP A 239 -18.17 -14.81 -6.84
C ASP A 239 -18.94 -14.18 -5.69
N VAL A 240 -18.38 -13.09 -5.16
CA VAL A 240 -18.97 -12.30 -4.08
C VAL A 240 -19.52 -11.02 -4.68
N PHE A 241 -20.79 -10.74 -4.44
CA PHE A 241 -21.45 -9.57 -5.00
C PHE A 241 -21.27 -8.35 -4.07
N ASP A 242 -20.02 -7.90 -3.98
CA ASP A 242 -19.56 -6.71 -3.27
C ASP A 242 -18.65 -5.92 -4.21
N CYS A 243 -18.99 -4.66 -4.50
CA CYS A 243 -18.16 -3.82 -5.35
C CYS A 243 -18.09 -2.37 -4.85
N MET A 244 -16.96 -1.73 -5.13
CA MET A 244 -16.74 -0.33 -4.84
C MET A 244 -16.48 0.41 -6.16
N LEU A 245 -17.35 1.36 -6.48
CA LEU A 245 -17.27 2.19 -7.68
C LEU A 245 -16.87 3.61 -7.30
N ASN A 246 -16.19 4.30 -8.20
CA ASN A 246 -15.82 5.71 -8.02
C ASN A 246 -16.43 6.54 -9.15
N GLN A 247 -17.15 7.60 -8.79
CA GLN A 247 -17.61 8.63 -9.72
C GLN A 247 -16.79 9.91 -9.49
N THR A 248 -16.00 10.28 -10.49
CA THR A 248 -15.22 11.52 -10.49
C THR A 248 -15.97 12.60 -11.24
N ASN A 249 -16.43 13.65 -10.54
CA ASN A 249 -16.88 14.88 -11.18
C ASN A 249 -15.71 15.89 -11.22
N VAL A 250 -15.04 15.94 -12.37
CA VAL A 250 -13.84 16.76 -12.60
C VAL A 250 -14.14 18.26 -12.48
N GLY A 251 -15.35 18.71 -12.83
CA GLY A 251 -15.70 20.13 -12.83
C GLY A 251 -15.79 20.75 -11.43
N ASN A 252 -16.18 19.95 -10.42
CA ASN A 252 -16.40 20.42 -9.04
C ASN A 252 -15.43 19.80 -8.03
N ASN A 253 -14.39 19.08 -8.47
CA ASN A 253 -13.49 18.30 -7.61
C ASN A 253 -14.25 17.47 -6.55
N ASN A 254 -15.34 16.85 -6.99
CA ASN A 254 -16.21 16.07 -6.13
C ASN A 254 -16.09 14.60 -6.54
N ASN A 255 -15.43 13.82 -5.69
CA ASN A 255 -15.28 12.39 -5.86
C ASN A 255 -16.26 11.69 -4.90
N LYS A 256 -17.11 10.83 -5.46
CA LYS A 256 -18.03 9.99 -4.68
C LYS A 256 -17.65 8.53 -4.85
N PHE A 257 -17.53 7.82 -3.73
CA PHE A 257 -17.18 6.40 -3.70
C PHE A 257 -18.42 5.60 -3.33
N TYR A 258 -19.00 4.94 -4.33
CA TYR A 258 -20.16 4.10 -4.14
C TYR A 258 -19.72 2.72 -3.65
N LEU A 259 -20.25 2.28 -2.51
CA LEU A 259 -20.22 0.87 -2.11
C LEU A 259 -21.56 0.26 -2.50
N ILE A 260 -21.53 -0.88 -3.18
CA ILE A 260 -22.72 -1.62 -3.61
C ILE A 260 -22.59 -3.08 -3.20
N GLN A 261 -23.58 -3.58 -2.46
CA GLN A 261 -23.66 -4.98 -2.04
C GLN A 261 -25.00 -5.56 -2.45
N LEU A 262 -25.00 -6.77 -3.02
CA LEU A 262 -26.20 -7.59 -3.10
C LEU A 262 -26.30 -8.41 -1.82
N LEU A 263 -27.41 -8.27 -1.10
CA LEU A 263 -27.66 -8.91 0.18
C LEU A 263 -28.77 -9.95 0.04
N GLU A 264 -28.60 -11.12 0.67
CA GLU A 264 -29.62 -12.17 0.77
C GLU A 264 -30.05 -12.33 2.23
N GLU A 265 -31.36 -12.47 2.47
CA GLU A 265 -31.90 -12.70 3.81
C GLU A 265 -31.56 -14.11 4.31
N ASN A 266 -31.10 -14.23 5.55
CA ASN A 266 -30.59 -15.51 6.08
C ASN A 266 -31.66 -16.61 6.11
N ASN A 267 -32.94 -16.23 6.25
CA ASN A 267 -34.05 -17.16 6.46
C ASN A 267 -35.03 -17.20 5.28
N ALA A 268 -34.80 -16.46 4.19
CA ALA A 268 -35.70 -16.38 3.05
C ALA A 268 -34.95 -16.06 1.76
N LYS A 269 -35.44 -16.54 0.61
CA LYS A 269 -34.95 -16.13 -0.71
C LYS A 269 -35.44 -14.73 -1.08
N LYS A 270 -35.07 -13.74 -0.27
CA LYS A 270 -35.32 -12.32 -0.48
C LYS A 270 -33.99 -11.62 -0.63
N TYR A 271 -33.91 -10.76 -1.63
CA TYR A 271 -32.69 -10.04 -1.99
C TYR A 271 -32.88 -8.55 -1.81
N TYR A 272 -31.84 -7.88 -1.33
CA TYR A 272 -31.78 -6.43 -1.14
C TYR A 272 -30.50 -5.90 -1.77
N VAL A 273 -30.53 -4.67 -2.28
CA VAL A 273 -29.31 -3.99 -2.72
C VAL A 273 -28.99 -2.91 -1.72
N TRP A 274 -27.80 -2.99 -1.11
CA TRP A 274 -27.28 -1.93 -0.26
C TRP A 274 -26.36 -1.03 -1.08
N LEU A 275 -26.60 0.28 -1.00
CA LEU A 275 -25.81 1.29 -1.70
C LEU A 275 -25.59 2.50 -0.79
N ARG A 276 -24.34 2.94 -0.67
CA ARG A 276 -23.96 4.22 -0.04
C ARG A 276 -22.82 4.90 -0.80
N TRP A 277 -22.68 6.22 -0.65
CA TRP A 277 -21.65 7.03 -1.33
C TRP A 277 -21.08 8.15 -0.47
#